data_AF-A0A6B2H8J3-F1
#
_entry.id   AF-A0A6B2H8J3-F1
#
_cell.length_a   1.000
_cell.length_b   1.000
_cell.length_c   1.000
_cell.angle_alpha   90.00
_cell.angle_beta   90.00
_cell.angle_gamma   90.00
#
_symmetry.space_group_name_H-M   'P 1'
#
loop_
_entity.id
_entity.type
_entity.pdbx_description
1 polymer ?
#
loop_
_entity_poly.entity_id
_entity_poly.type
_entity_poly.pdbx_seq_one_letter_code
_entity_poly.pdbx_strand_id
1 'polypeptide(L)'
;MNTAQTRLVEELQELSLGLNESNTLIFKEVNGTLLCQFLMHGLVCHTVTVTCELLAKALWQISSMGIIDGADFMIFKNVFDKFSLHLKARQLYTELGVQQPDLNIELQNLLVA
;
A
#
# COMPACT_ATOMS: atom_id res chain seq x y z
N MET A 1 3.97 21.82 -8.18
CA MET A 1 4.17 20.43 -7.71
C MET A 1 3.22 19.53 -8.47
N ASN A 2 3.70 18.37 -8.92
CA ASN A 2 2.90 17.41 -9.70
C ASN A 2 1.81 16.81 -8.79
N THR A 3 0.54 16.96 -9.16
CA THR A 3 -0.62 16.53 -8.35
C THR A 3 -0.64 15.03 -8.05
N ALA A 4 -0.03 14.20 -8.92
CA ALA A 4 0.06 12.76 -8.71
C ALA A 4 1.04 12.39 -7.57
N GLN A 5 2.16 13.11 -7.46
CA GLN A 5 3.18 12.87 -6.44
C GLN A 5 2.65 13.21 -5.05
N THR A 6 1.90 14.32 -4.93
CA THR A 6 1.27 14.74 -3.68
C THR A 6 0.30 13.68 -3.18
N ARG A 7 -0.56 13.13 -4.05
CA ARG A 7 -1.56 12.11 -3.67
C ARG A 7 -0.94 10.82 -3.14
N LEU A 8 0.10 10.30 -3.79
CA LEU A 8 0.79 9.09 -3.32
C LEU A 8 1.32 9.28 -1.90
N VAL A 9 1.92 10.44 -1.60
CA VAL A 9 2.50 10.71 -0.28
C VAL A 9 1.43 10.82 0.79
N GLU A 10 0.32 11.52 0.49
CA GLU A 10 -0.84 11.64 1.39
C GLU A 10 -1.47 10.27 1.68
N GLU A 11 -1.75 9.48 0.65
CA GLU A 11 -2.34 8.14 0.81
C GLU A 11 -1.43 7.19 1.60
N LEU A 12 -0.12 7.24 1.39
CA LEU A 12 0.84 6.45 2.17
C LEU A 12 0.88 6.87 3.65
N GLN A 13 0.71 8.16 3.95
CA GLN A 13 0.65 8.65 5.33
C GLN A 13 -0.62 8.15 6.04
N GLU A 14 -1.77 8.25 5.38
CA GLU A 14 -3.04 7.74 5.91
C GLU A 14 -2.98 6.22 6.14
N LEU A 15 -2.42 5.46 5.19
CA LEU A 15 -2.20 4.03 5.38
C LEU A 15 -1.29 3.72 6.57
N SER A 16 -0.22 4.51 6.78
CA SER A 16 0.67 4.34 7.93
C SER A 16 -0.07 4.56 9.25
N LEU A 17 -1.00 5.52 9.31
CA LEU A 17 -1.83 5.75 10.49
C LEU A 17 -2.74 4.55 10.75
N GLY A 18 -3.46 4.08 9.72
CA GLY A 18 -4.33 2.91 9.81
C GLY A 18 -3.59 1.65 10.27
N LEU A 19 -2.39 1.38 9.75
CA LEU A 19 -1.58 0.21 10.13
C LEU A 19 -1.17 0.23 11.59
N ASN A 20 -0.96 1.41 12.17
CA ASN A 20 -0.54 1.53 13.56
C ASN A 20 -1.67 1.20 14.55
N GLU A 21 -2.92 1.38 14.13
CA GLU A 21 -4.11 1.28 14.98
C GLU A 21 -4.97 0.03 14.70
N SER A 22 -4.50 -0.89 13.87
CA SER A 22 -5.27 -2.06 13.41
C SER A 22 -4.46 -3.36 13.49
N ASN A 23 -5.14 -4.49 13.32
CA ASN A 23 -4.53 -5.84 13.19
C ASN A 23 -4.97 -6.58 11.92
N THR A 24 -5.82 -5.95 11.12
CA THR A 24 -6.30 -6.49 9.86
C THR A 24 -6.54 -5.33 8.89
N LEU A 25 -6.26 -5.58 7.61
CA LEU A 25 -6.49 -4.68 6.50
C LEU A 25 -7.31 -5.41 5.44
N ILE A 26 -8.44 -4.83 5.06
CA ILE A 26 -9.33 -5.33 4.02
C ILE A 26 -9.35 -4.35 2.87
N PHE A 27 -9.25 -4.88 1.66
CA PHE A 27 -9.32 -4.16 0.41
C PHE A 27 -10.64 -4.44 -0.30
N LYS A 28 -11.26 -3.36 -0.78
CA LYS A 28 -12.47 -3.45 -1.59
C LYS A 28 -12.36 -2.50 -2.76
N GLU A 29 -12.53 -3.02 -3.97
CA GLU A 29 -12.63 -2.18 -5.14
C GLU A 29 -14.01 -1.50 -5.16
N VAL A 30 -14.02 -0.17 -5.26
CA VAL A 30 -15.24 0.65 -5.32
C VAL A 30 -15.04 1.72 -6.38
N ASN A 31 -15.85 1.67 -7.45
CA ASN A 31 -15.86 2.67 -8.53
C ASN A 31 -14.45 2.97 -9.13
N GLY A 32 -13.61 1.94 -9.29
CA GLY A 32 -12.25 2.10 -9.84
C GLY A 32 -11.23 2.68 -8.85
N THR A 33 -11.57 2.77 -7.56
CA THR A 33 -10.66 3.11 -6.47
C THR A 33 -10.55 1.94 -5.49
N LEU A 34 -9.45 1.89 -4.74
CA LEU A 34 -9.23 0.86 -3.74
C LEU A 34 -9.57 1.40 -2.35
N LEU A 35 -10.66 0.91 -1.78
CA LEU A 35 -11.03 1.20 -0.40
C LEU A 35 -10.25 0.28 0.54
N CYS A 36 -9.46 0.87 1.44
CA CYS A 36 -8.67 0.19 2.45
C CYS A 36 -9.34 0.36 3.81
N GLN A 37 -9.83 -0.73 4.39
CA GLN A 37 -10.50 -0.74 5.69
C GLN A 37 -9.60 -1.40 6.73
N PHE A 38 -9.29 -0.66 7.77
CA PHE A 38 -8.46 -1.11 8.88
C PHE A 38 -9.37 -1.58 10.00
N LEU A 39 -9.18 -2.82 10.42
CA LEU A 39 -9.99 -3.45 11.47
C LEU A 39 -9.15 -3.67 12.72
N MET A 40 -9.78 -3.46 13.87
CA MET A 40 -9.28 -3.79 15.19
C MET A 40 -10.37 -4.58 15.92
N HIS A 41 -10.06 -5.82 16.30
CA HIS A 41 -11.03 -6.75 16.91
C HIS A 41 -12.34 -6.91 16.11
N GLY A 42 -12.26 -6.89 14.77
CA GLY A 42 -13.42 -7.06 13.88
C GLY A 42 -14.24 -5.78 13.62
N LEU A 43 -13.85 -4.64 14.20
CA LEU A 43 -14.49 -3.35 13.96
C LEU A 43 -13.61 -2.46 13.09
N VAL A 44 -14.20 -1.77 12.12
CA VAL A 44 -13.49 -0.78 11.30
C VAL A 44 -13.11 0.41 12.18
N CYS A 45 -11.81 0.64 12.36
CA CYS A 45 -11.28 1.79 13.11
C CYS A 45 -10.80 2.93 12.21
N HIS A 46 -10.36 2.61 10.99
CA HIS A 46 -9.85 3.59 10.04
C HIS A 46 -10.18 3.16 8.60
N THR A 47 -10.32 4.12 7.70
CA THR A 47 -10.63 3.86 6.29
C THR A 47 -9.90 4.85 5.40
N VAL A 48 -9.21 4.34 4.39
CA VAL A 48 -8.46 5.13 3.42
C VAL A 48 -8.95 4.80 2.02
N THR A 49 -9.24 5.82 1.23
CA THR A 49 -9.54 5.65 -0.19
C THR A 49 -8.27 5.89 -0.99
N VAL A 50 -7.76 4.85 -1.64
CA VAL A 50 -6.57 4.91 -2.48
C VAL A 50 -6.99 5.18 -3.93
N THR A 51 -6.58 6.34 -4.44
CA THR A 51 -6.78 6.79 -5.81
C THR A 51 -5.53 6.68 -6.66
N CYS A 52 -4.34 6.59 -6.03
CA CYS A 52 -3.10 6.34 -6.75
C CYS A 52 -3.09 4.91 -7.30
N GLU A 53 -3.12 4.77 -8.63
CA GLU A 53 -3.12 3.45 -9.28
C GLU A 53 -1.89 2.61 -8.92
N LEU A 54 -0.72 3.24 -8.80
CA LEU A 54 0.52 2.56 -8.45
C LEU A 54 0.41 1.91 -7.06
N LEU A 55 -0.12 2.65 -6.09
CA LEU A 55 -0.34 2.17 -4.73
C LEU A 55 -1.43 1.10 -4.69
N ALA A 56 -2.57 1.33 -5.36
CA ALA A 56 -3.68 0.38 -5.42
C ALA A 56 -3.23 -0.99 -5.98
N LYS A 57 -2.50 -0.99 -7.10
CA LYS A 57 -1.96 -2.22 -7.71
C LYS A 57 -1.00 -2.94 -6.77
N ALA A 58 -0.09 -2.19 -6.12
CA ALA A 58 0.88 -2.77 -5.21
C ALA A 58 0.22 -3.39 -3.96
N LEU A 59 -0.77 -2.71 -3.37
CA LEU A 59 -1.55 -3.22 -2.24
C LEU A 59 -2.35 -4.48 -2.60
N TRP A 60 -2.95 -4.50 -3.78
CA TRP A 60 -3.70 -5.67 -4.24
C TRP A 60 -2.79 -6.90 -4.41
N GLN A 61 -1.60 -6.69 -4.96
CA GLN A 61 -0.61 -7.76 -5.21
C GLN A 61 -0.06 -8.42 -3.94
N ILE A 62 0.03 -7.69 -2.84
CA ILE A 62 0.49 -8.25 -1.55
C ILE A 62 -0.64 -8.91 -0.75
N SER A 63 -1.89 -8.70 -1.17
CA SER A 63 -3.05 -9.20 -0.45
C SER A 63 -3.41 -10.63 -0.85
N SER A 64 -3.93 -11.40 0.10
CA SER A 64 -4.59 -12.66 -0.21
C SER A 64 -6.09 -12.41 -0.35
N MET A 65 -6.59 -12.40 -1.59
CA MET A 65 -8.00 -12.14 -1.90
C MET A 65 -8.54 -10.80 -1.31
N GLY A 66 -7.69 -9.78 -1.26
CA GLY A 66 -8.06 -8.48 -0.69
C GLY A 66 -7.99 -8.42 0.84
N ILE A 67 -7.35 -9.38 1.51
CA ILE A 67 -7.19 -9.38 2.96
C ILE A 67 -5.71 -9.50 3.32
N ILE A 68 -5.29 -8.76 4.34
CA ILE A 68 -4.02 -8.91 5.04
C ILE A 68 -4.33 -8.97 6.55
N ASP A 69 -4.09 -10.12 7.18
CA ASP A 69 -4.36 -10.37 8.60
C ASP A 69 -3.25 -11.20 9.26
N GLY A 70 -3.39 -11.43 10.57
CA GLY A 70 -2.50 -12.33 11.31
C GLY A 70 -1.01 -12.00 11.17
N ALA A 71 -0.22 -13.02 10.80
CA ALA A 71 1.22 -12.88 10.61
C ALA A 71 1.56 -11.98 9.42
N ASP A 72 0.82 -12.09 8.32
CA ASP A 72 1.06 -11.31 7.10
C ASP A 72 0.86 -9.82 7.36
N PHE A 73 -0.12 -9.46 8.20
CA PHE A 73 -0.32 -8.08 8.62
C PHE A 73 0.86 -7.54 9.43
N MET A 74 1.38 -8.33 10.38
CA MET A 74 2.52 -7.92 11.19
C MET A 74 3.78 -7.75 10.34
N ILE A 75 4.02 -8.65 9.38
CA ILE A 75 5.12 -8.54 8.43
C ILE A 75 4.94 -7.28 7.58
N PHE A 76 3.76 -7.08 6.98
CA PHE A 76 3.48 -5.92 6.13
C PHE A 76 3.68 -4.60 6.89
N LYS A 77 3.18 -4.52 8.12
CA LYS A 77 3.37 -3.35 9.00
C LYS A 77 4.85 -3.06 9.25
N ASN A 78 5.66 -4.09 9.52
CA ASN A 78 7.10 -3.93 9.77
C ASN A 78 7.89 -3.49 8.53
N VAL A 79 7.45 -3.90 7.34
CA VAL A 79 8.14 -3.55 6.08
C VAL A 79 7.50 -2.37 5.34
N PHE A 80 6.49 -1.73 5.93
CA PHE A 80 5.70 -0.69 5.29
C PHE A 80 6.54 0.53 4.87
N ASP A 81 7.55 0.91 5.65
CA ASP A 81 8.46 2.00 5.30
C ASP A 81 9.27 1.68 4.03
N LYS A 82 9.74 0.44 3.90
CA LYS A 82 10.47 -0.04 2.72
C LYS A 82 9.56 -0.13 1.51
N PHE A 83 8.33 -0.61 1.70
CA PHE A 83 7.27 -0.60 0.68
C PHE A 83 6.98 0.82 0.19
N SER A 84 6.79 1.77 1.12
CA SER A 84 6.54 3.19 0.84
C SER A 84 7.69 3.82 0.05
N LEU A 85 8.94 3.55 0.44
CA LEU A 85 10.12 4.03 -0.27
C LEU A 85 10.18 3.49 -1.70
N HIS A 86 9.87 2.21 -1.88
CA HIS A 86 9.86 1.56 -3.19
C HIS A 86 8.84 2.21 -4.14
N LEU A 87 7.62 2.48 -3.66
CA LEU A 87 6.59 3.15 -4.46
C LEU A 87 6.96 4.60 -4.79
N LYS A 88 7.52 5.35 -3.83
CA LYS A 88 8.01 6.72 -4.09
C LYS A 88 9.12 6.75 -5.14
N ALA A 89 10.07 5.82 -5.07
CA ALA A 89 11.13 5.70 -6.06
C ALA A 89 10.57 5.35 -7.45
N ARG A 90 9.62 4.41 -7.51
CA ARG A 90 8.94 4.01 -8.76
C ARG A 90 8.18 5.16 -9.42
N GLN A 91 7.46 5.94 -8.62
CA GLN A 91 6.81 7.16 -9.07
C GLN A 91 7.83 8.16 -9.66
N LEU A 92 8.93 8.40 -8.95
CA LEU A 92 10.00 9.30 -9.40
C LEU A 92 10.63 8.85 -10.73
N TYR A 93 10.96 7.56 -10.89
CA TYR A 93 11.50 7.05 -12.14
C TYR A 93 10.54 7.22 -13.31
N THR A 94 9.24 6.98 -13.08
CA THR A 94 8.19 7.19 -14.08
C THR A 94 8.13 8.64 -14.51
N GLU A 95 8.20 9.58 -13.56
CA GLU A 95 8.19 11.02 -13.84
C GLU A 95 9.44 11.50 -14.61
N LEU A 96 10.59 10.89 -14.33
CA LEU A 96 11.84 11.19 -15.03
C LEU A 96 11.92 10.54 -16.43
N GLY A 97 10.92 9.74 -16.83
CA GLY A 97 10.91 9.02 -18.12
C GLY A 97 12.02 7.97 -18.22
N VAL A 98 12.60 7.57 -17.10
CA VAL A 98 13.66 6.55 -17.04
C VAL A 98 12.98 5.19 -17.00
N GLN A 99 13.30 4.32 -17.96
CA GLN A 99 12.91 2.91 -17.86
C GLN A 99 13.47 2.36 -16.55
N GLN A 100 12.56 1.93 -15.67
CA GLN A 100 12.98 1.28 -14.44
C GLN A 100 13.83 0.06 -14.82
N PRO A 101 14.95 -0.23 -14.13
CA PRO A 101 15.45 -1.59 -14.10
C PRO A 101 14.27 -2.47 -13.66
N ASP A 102 14.13 -3.67 -14.24
CA ASP A 102 13.16 -4.68 -13.79
C ASP A 102 13.43 -4.99 -12.32
N LEU A 103 12.90 -4.15 -11.43
CA LEU A 103 12.81 -4.35 -10.01
C LEU A 103 11.61 -5.28 -9.82
N ASN A 104 11.70 -6.46 -10.45
CA ASN A 104 10.89 -7.62 -10.15
C ASN A 104 11.40 -8.21 -8.83
N ILE A 105 11.58 -7.35 -7.82
CA ILE A 105 11.52 -7.79 -6.44
C ILE A 105 10.04 -8.02 -6.27
N GLU A 106 9.61 -9.27 -6.49
CA GLU A 106 8.27 -9.69 -6.14
C GLU A 106 7.96 -9.05 -4.79
N LEU A 107 6.86 -8.31 -4.67
CA LEU A 107 6.48 -7.73 -3.39
C LEU A 107 6.37 -8.83 -2.29
N GLN A 108 6.24 -10.09 -2.71
CA GLN A 108 6.41 -11.30 -1.91
C GLN A 108 7.80 -11.40 -1.23
N ASN A 109 8.89 -11.02 -1.89
CA ASN A 109 10.25 -10.99 -1.32
C ASN A 109 10.47 -9.86 -0.30
N LEU A 110 9.58 -8.87 -0.22
CA LEU A 110 9.55 -7.92 0.90
C LEU A 110 8.93 -8.53 2.16
N LEU A 111 8.11 -9.59 2.02
CA LEU A 111 7.45 -10.29 3.11
C LEU A 111 8.25 -11.50 3.64
N VAL A 112 9.38 -11.86 3.01
CA VAL A 112 10.17 -13.08 3.33
C VAL A 112 11.52 -12.75 4.01
N ALA A 113 11.60 -11.67 4.80
CA ALA A 113 12.80 -11.36 5.60
C ALA A 113 12.47 -11.25 7.09
#